data_AF-A0A662HP17-F1
#
_entry.id   AF-A0A662HP17-F1
#
_cell.length_a   1.000
_cell.length_b   1.000
_cell.length_c   1.000
_cell.angle_alpha   90.00
_cell.angle_beta   90.00
_cell.angle_gamma   90.00
#
_symmetry.space_group_name_H-M   'P 1'
#
loop_
_entity.id
_entity.type
_entity.pdbx_description
1 polymer ?
#
loop_
_entity_poly.entity_id
_entity_poly.type
_entity_poly.pdbx_seq_one_letter_code
_entity_poly.pdbx_strand_id
1 'polypeptide(L)'
;MPLPNPEEGLLLGVIEDFLGHDRARVLCEDDKVRLCRIPGRMKKRVWMRVGDIVLVAPWDFQADKRGDIIYRYRGTEVQKLDKMGLLEKLKSLLE
;
A
#
# COMPACT_ATOMS: atom_id res chain seq x y z
N MET A 1 -3.73 2.34 -13.88
CA MET A 1 -3.53 2.47 -12.44
C MET A 1 -4.72 1.80 -11.75
N PRO A 2 -4.51 0.75 -10.95
CA PRO A 2 -5.59 0.15 -10.16
C PRO A 2 -6.05 1.12 -9.07
N LEU A 3 -7.34 1.10 -8.72
CA LEU A 3 -7.91 1.87 -7.63
C LEU A 3 -8.14 0.97 -6.41
N PRO A 4 -8.20 1.53 -5.19
CA PRO A 4 -8.73 0.78 -4.05
C PRO A 4 -10.17 0.34 -4.36
N ASN A 5 -10.48 -0.89 -3.99
CA ASN A 5 -11.81 -1.48 -4.17
C ASN A 5 -12.19 -2.19 -2.86
N PRO A 6 -13.11 -1.61 -2.06
CA PRO A 6 -13.56 -2.22 -0.82
C PRO A 6 -14.18 -3.61 -0.98
N GLU A 7 -14.83 -3.90 -2.12
CA GLU A 7 -15.45 -5.22 -2.36
C GLU A 7 -14.41 -6.31 -2.56
N GLU A 8 -13.25 -5.97 -3.14
CA GLU A 8 -12.10 -6.87 -3.30
C GLU A 8 -11.14 -6.81 -2.10
N GLY A 9 -11.46 -6.00 -1.08
CA GLY A 9 -10.59 -5.78 0.08
C GLY A 9 -9.30 -5.02 -0.23
N LEU A 10 -9.20 -4.34 -1.37
CA LEU A 10 -7.99 -3.62 -1.78
C LEU A 10 -7.93 -2.24 -1.11
N LEU A 11 -6.82 -1.97 -0.45
CA LEU A 11 -6.61 -0.79 0.39
C LEU A 11 -5.39 0.01 -0.05
N LEU A 12 -5.47 1.33 0.06
CA LEU A 12 -4.31 2.19 -0.05
C LEU A 12 -3.44 2.10 1.21
N GLY A 13 -2.14 2.30 1.03
CA GLY A 13 -1.21 2.40 2.14
C GLY A 13 0.10 3.10 1.77
N VAL A 14 0.89 3.39 2.80
CA VAL A 14 2.21 4.02 2.71
C VAL A 14 3.26 3.08 3.29
N ILE A 15 4.37 2.92 2.57
CA ILE A 15 5.50 2.13 3.07
C ILE A 15 6.16 2.89 4.22
N GLU A 16 6.17 2.32 5.41
CA GLU A 16 6.87 2.87 6.58
C GLU A 16 8.31 2.39 6.66
N ASP A 17 8.56 1.09 6.39
CA ASP A 17 9.88 0.49 6.55
C ASP A 17 10.05 -0.80 5.71
N PHE A 18 11.28 -1.19 5.42
CA PHE A 18 11.62 -2.46 4.79
C PHE A 18 12.23 -3.42 5.81
N LEU A 19 11.60 -4.59 5.97
CA LEU A 19 11.95 -5.55 7.02
C LEU A 19 12.85 -6.68 6.51
N GLY A 20 13.35 -6.58 5.27
CA GLY A 20 14.07 -7.66 4.60
C GLY A 20 13.16 -8.83 4.19
N HIS A 21 13.75 -9.88 3.61
CA HIS A 21 13.03 -11.07 3.13
C HIS A 21 11.79 -10.77 2.27
N ASP A 22 11.88 -9.74 1.42
CA ASP A 22 10.80 -9.27 0.55
C ASP A 22 9.56 -8.84 1.32
N ARG A 23 9.73 -8.22 2.49
CA ARG A 23 8.65 -7.67 3.30
C ARG A 23 8.85 -6.20 3.60
N ALA A 24 7.75 -5.47 3.64
CA ALA A 24 7.67 -4.08 4.07
C ALA A 24 6.59 -3.92 5.14
N ARG A 25 6.80 -2.97 6.04
CA ARG A 25 5.76 -2.48 6.94
C ARG A 25 4.97 -1.40 6.20
N VAL A 26 3.65 -1.56 6.12
CA VAL A 26 2.78 -0.65 5.40
C VAL A 26 1.65 -0.19 6.31
N LEU A 27 1.53 1.11 6.52
CA LEU A 27 0.37 1.72 7.16
C LEU A 27 -0.74 1.86 6.12
N CYS A 28 -1.88 1.25 6.37
CA CYS A 28 -3.02 1.26 5.46
C CYS A 28 -4.04 2.34 5.84
N GLU A 29 -4.91 2.70 4.90
CA GLU A 29 -5.96 3.71 5.08
C GLU A 29 -7.02 3.37 6.14
N ASP A 30 -7.02 2.14 6.65
CA ASP A 30 -7.89 1.66 7.72
C ASP A 30 -7.22 1.70 9.11
N ASP A 31 -6.13 2.46 9.26
CA ASP A 31 -5.36 2.63 10.49
C ASP A 31 -4.66 1.34 10.99
N LYS A 32 -4.49 0.36 10.11
CA LYS A 32 -3.79 -0.89 10.42
C LYS A 32 -2.43 -0.93 9.75
N VAL A 33 -1.42 -1.29 10.53
CA VAL A 33 -0.07 -1.57 10.04
C VAL A 33 0.06 -3.04 9.67
N ARG A 34 0.30 -3.31 8.39
CA ARG A 34 0.43 -4.67 7.86
C ARG A 34 1.87 -4.98 7.48
N LEU A 35 2.26 -6.22 7.74
CA LEU A 35 3.47 -6.82 7.18
C LEU A 35 3.15 -7.30 5.77
N CYS A 36 3.51 -6.49 4.78
CA CYS A 36 3.21 -6.78 3.39
C CYS A 36 4.36 -7.47 2.68
N ARG A 37 4.07 -8.54 1.95
CA ARG A 37 5.03 -9.19 1.04
C ARG A 37 5.14 -8.37 -0.25
N ILE A 38 6.35 -8.28 -0.79
CA ILE A 38 6.65 -7.71 -2.10
C ILE A 38 6.78 -8.88 -3.09
N PRO A 39 5.83 -9.07 -4.03
CA PRO A 39 5.92 -10.11 -5.03
C PRO A 39 7.22 -9.98 -5.85
N GLY A 40 7.91 -11.09 -6.12
CA GLY A 40 9.19 -11.06 -6.84
C GLY A 40 9.12 -10.39 -8.22
N ARG A 41 7.95 -10.44 -8.88
CA ARG A 41 7.69 -9.71 -10.13
C ARG A 41 7.80 -8.19 -9.93
N MET A 42 7.31 -7.66 -8.81
CA MET A 42 7.40 -6.24 -8.50
C MET A 42 8.82 -5.84 -8.13
N LYS A 43 9.48 -6.61 -7.26
CA LYS A 43 10.87 -6.38 -6.85
C LYS A 43 11.82 -6.18 -8.04
N LYS A 44 11.62 -6.95 -9.11
CA LYS A 44 12.43 -6.87 -10.34
C LYS A 44 12.12 -5.67 -11.23
N ARG A 45 10.93 -5.07 -11.13
CA ARG A 45 10.43 -4.06 -12.08
C ARG A 45 10.25 -2.67 -11.48
N VAL A 46 10.08 -2.60 -10.18
CA VAL A 46 9.66 -1.40 -9.48
C VAL A 46 10.55 -1.21 -8.26
N TRP A 47 11.34 -0.14 -8.28
CA TRP A 47 12.07 0.30 -7.09
C TRP A 47 11.07 0.87 -6.08
N MET A 48 11.13 0.47 -4.82
CA MET A 48 10.25 1.02 -3.79
C MET A 48 11.09 1.72 -2.72
N ARG A 49 10.54 2.75 -2.10
CA ARG A 49 11.15 3.45 -0.98
C ARG A 49 10.13 3.72 0.11
N VAL A 50 10.61 4.05 1.32
CA VAL A 50 9.78 4.56 2.40
C VAL A 50 9.06 5.83 1.93
N GLY A 51 7.78 5.95 2.29
CA GLY A 51 6.89 7.03 1.86
C GLY A 51 6.23 6.82 0.49
N ASP A 52 6.56 5.76 -0.26
CA ASP A 52 5.83 5.45 -1.49
C ASP A 52 4.40 5.00 -1.15
N ILE A 53 3.43 5.51 -1.91
CA ILE A 53 2.04 5.07 -1.85
C ILE A 53 1.87 3.79 -2.65
N VAL A 54 1.21 2.81 -2.05
CA VAL A 54 1.02 1.46 -2.59
C VAL A 54 -0.43 1.01 -2.48
N LEU A 55 -0.79 0.05 -3.33
CA LEU A 55 -2.04 -0.70 -3.20
C LEU A 55 -1.73 -2.04 -2.52
N VAL A 56 -2.47 -2.33 -1.47
CA VAL A 56 -2.32 -3.52 -0.63
C VAL A 56 -3.52 -4.43 -0.81
N ALA A 57 -3.26 -5.71 -0.98
CA ALA A 57 -4.25 -6.78 -0.87
C ALA A 57 -4.02 -7.52 0.45
N PRO A 58 -4.82 -7.28 1.51
CA PRO A 58 -4.80 -8.08 2.73
C PRO A 58 -5.00 -9.57 2.43
N TRP A 59 -4.40 -10.43 3.23
CA TRP A 59 -4.62 -11.88 3.10
C TRP A 59 -5.95 -12.29 3.73
N ASP A 60 -6.60 -13.33 3.20
CA ASP A 60 -7.82 -13.89 3.78
C ASP A 60 -7.63 -14.33 5.25
N PHE A 61 -6.42 -14.82 5.55
CA PHE A 61 -6.00 -15.16 6.91
C PHE A 61 -5.12 -14.06 7.49
N GLN A 62 -5.45 -13.58 8.69
CA GLN A 62 -4.75 -12.46 9.35
C GLN A 62 -4.79 -11.16 8.52
N ALA A 63 -5.94 -10.85 7.93
CA ALA A 63 -6.18 -9.64 7.12
C ALA A 63 -5.72 -8.35 7.80
N ASP A 64 -5.82 -8.27 9.13
CA ASP A 64 -5.43 -7.09 9.90
C ASP A 64 -3.92 -6.92 10.08
N LYS A 65 -3.13 -7.95 9.78
CA LYS A 65 -1.69 -7.99 10.06
C LYS A 65 -0.84 -8.27 8.84
N ARG A 66 -1.41 -8.86 7.77
CA ARG A 66 -0.65 -9.35 6.61
C ARG A 66 -1.35 -9.00 5.31
N GLY A 67 -0.54 -8.85 4.27
CA GLY A 67 -1.03 -8.60 2.91
C GLY A 67 0.10 -8.71 1.87
N ASP A 68 -0.25 -8.46 0.62
CA ASP A 68 0.69 -8.32 -0.49
C ASP A 68 0.63 -6.89 -1.04
N ILE A 69 1.79 -6.31 -1.35
CA ILE A 69 1.84 -5.09 -2.18
C ILE A 69 1.58 -5.53 -3.61
N ILE A 70 0.53 -5.02 -4.24
CA ILE A 70 0.15 -5.39 -5.61
C ILE A 70 0.46 -4.28 -6.62
N TYR A 71 0.58 -3.03 -6.16
CA TYR A 71 0.91 -1.88 -7.00
C TYR A 71 1.66 -0.80 -6.23
N ARG A 72 2.55 -0.06 -6.90
CA ARG A 72 3.18 1.16 -6.38
C ARG A 72 2.82 2.32 -7.28
N TYR A 73 2.22 3.35 -6.70
CA TYR A 73 1.77 4.53 -7.43
C TYR A 73 2.95 5.46 -7.73
N ARG A 74 2.96 6.05 -8.92
CA ARG A 74 3.90 7.12 -9.30
C ARG A 74 3.42 8.47 -8.77
N GLY A 75 4.29 9.47 -8.69
CA GLY A 75 3.90 10.80 -8.20
C GLY A 75 2.71 11.43 -8.94
N THR A 76 2.63 11.26 -10.27
CA THR A 76 1.49 11.74 -11.07
C THR A 76 0.20 10.97 -10.79
N GLU A 77 0.30 9.72 -10.37
CA GLU A 77 -0.82 8.86 -9.98
C GLU A 77 -1.31 9.19 -8.57
N VAL A 78 -0.39 9.46 -7.64
CA VAL A 78 -0.69 9.96 -6.30
C VAL A 78 -1.48 11.27 -6.38
N GLN A 79 -1.06 12.21 -7.23
CA GLN A 79 -1.82 13.46 -7.46
C GLN A 79 -3.23 13.23 -7.99
N LYS A 80 -3.46 12.16 -8.77
CA LYS A 80 -4.80 11.81 -9.26
C LYS A 80 -5.66 11.21 -8.15
N LEU A 81 -5.10 10.30 -7.35
CA LEU A 81 -5.78 9.75 -6.18
C LEU A 81 -6.17 10.85 -5.19
N ASP A 82 -5.29 11.84 -5.02
CA ASP A 82 -5.53 12.99 -4.16
C ASP A 82 -6.73 13.84 -4.63
N LYS A 83 -6.76 14.17 -5.93
CA LYS A 83 -7.88 14.89 -6.54
C LYS A 83 -9.20 14.12 -6.47
N MET A 84 -9.15 12.80 -6.35
CA MET A 84 -10.32 11.94 -6.17
C MET A 84 -10.76 11.82 -4.69
N GLY A 85 -10.02 12.42 -3.75
CA GLY A 85 -10.29 12.34 -2.32
C GLY A 85 -9.98 10.97 -1.69
N LEU A 86 -9.27 10.09 -2.42
CA LEU A 86 -8.97 8.73 -1.94
C LEU A 86 -7.82 8.68 -0.94
N LEU A 87 -7.00 9.74 -0.86
CA LEU A 87 -5.87 9.81 0.06
C LEU A 87 -6.18 10.50 1.38
N GLU A 88 -7.38 11.07 1.56
CA GLU A 88 -7.72 11.87 2.74
C GLU A 88 -7.50 11.10 4.05
N LYS A 89 -7.99 9.85 4.13
CA LYS A 89 -7.79 8.99 5.30
C LYS A 89 -6.31 8.72 5.59
N LEU A 90 -5.53 8.48 4.53
CA LEU A 90 -4.11 8.14 4.69
C LEU A 90 -3.30 9.38 5.09
N LYS A 91 -3.66 10.56 4.57
CA LYS A 91 -3.06 11.83 4.95
C LYS A 91 -3.34 12.17 6.42
N SER A 92 -4.60 12.01 6.86
CA SER A 92 -4.96 12.28 8.26
C SER A 92 -4.25 11.39 9.27
N LEU A 93 -3.76 10.22 8.86
CA LEU A 93 -2.97 9.31 9.71
C LEU A 93 -1.48 9.66 9.75
N LEU A 94 -0.99 10.46 8.81
CA LEU A 94 0.42 10.85 8.68
C LEU A 94 0.70 12.25 9.26
N GLU A 95 -0.36 13.02 9.56
CA GLU A 95 -0.32 14.30 10.28
C GLU A 95 -0.19 14.10 11.79
#